data_AF-A0A3N5GJ28-F1
#
_entry.id   AF-A0A3N5GJ28-F1
#
_cell.length_a   1.000
_cell.length_b   1.000
_cell.length_c   1.000
_cell.angle_alpha   90.00
_cell.angle_beta   90.00
_cell.angle_gamma   90.00
#
_symmetry.space_group_name_H-M   'P 1'
#
loop_
_entity.id
_entity.type
_entity.pdbx_description
1 polymer ?
#
loop_
_entity_poly.entity_id
_entity_poly.type
_entity_poly.pdbx_seq_one_letter_code
_entity_poly.pdbx_strand_id
1 'polypeptide(L)'
;MEFLRTSPAILGDIEVPLRTHVVSVGTLIASYAPAAGIAWLAESPALLRALPSPPWRLKMLQYGALLAEQDPEAALSYLRRSPELVGLLGEESSAFGRFELWFRTGMEVLSYSPEGARAYFSAESRKALSSVEEALSGVALKQVARRIKLFVQGLCGSEVSITTRTEAIGEPTSRAAVSADGKTIMLPPLLRRYPTAEENERLYLIMAAHEAGHLEFGTYRLRIEKLSDLALTLCHRYRRPKLAPLQTLGDLFRLYPQPRLIQDLWAVLEDARVEYLLQTQYPGLRSDLAQLVAETITARDPAHGLTVRELVIDCLLRLSAGASLPSAVPHALIEEVSILWELCRPVLMADASAEDAVRTADEVYRRLEELVAAAAKAPGEPSMPQTSDVAPGPRASEEGAE
;
A
#
# COMPACT_ATOMS: atom_id res chain seq x y z
N MET A 1 -51.55 -9.89 19.73
CA MET A 1 -51.63 -11.20 20.41
C MET A 1 -50.67 -12.24 19.84
N GLU A 2 -50.36 -12.22 18.55
CA GLU A 2 -49.42 -13.17 17.93
C GLU A 2 -47.96 -13.01 18.41
N PHE A 3 -47.48 -11.76 18.50
CA PHE A 3 -46.12 -11.46 18.98
C PHE A 3 -45.81 -11.96 20.41
N LEU A 4 -46.77 -11.93 21.32
CA LEU A 4 -46.60 -12.44 22.70
C LEU A 4 -46.50 -13.98 22.76
N ARG A 5 -46.92 -14.68 21.69
CA ARG A 5 -46.80 -16.14 21.59
C ARG A 5 -45.43 -16.55 21.02
N THR A 6 -44.84 -15.72 20.15
CA THR A 6 -43.54 -15.98 19.51
C THR A 6 -42.36 -15.39 20.27
N SER A 7 -42.57 -14.37 21.11
CA SER A 7 -41.49 -13.69 21.85
C SER A 7 -40.66 -14.58 22.79
N PRO A 8 -41.20 -15.59 23.49
CA PRO A 8 -40.37 -16.49 24.31
C PRO A 8 -39.43 -17.36 23.46
N ALA A 9 -39.86 -17.77 22.27
CA ALA A 9 -39.04 -18.54 21.34
C ALA A 9 -37.91 -17.68 20.75
N ILE A 10 -38.23 -16.44 20.33
CA ILE A 10 -37.25 -15.47 19.82
C ILE A 10 -36.16 -15.17 20.85
N LEU A 11 -36.53 -14.93 22.11
CA LEU A 11 -35.56 -14.72 23.20
C LEU A 11 -34.76 -15.98 23.54
N GLY A 12 -35.31 -17.16 23.25
CA GLY A 12 -34.63 -18.45 23.37
C GLY A 12 -33.37 -18.52 22.50
N ASP A 13 -33.42 -17.92 21.31
CA ASP A 13 -32.34 -17.89 20.31
C ASP A 13 -31.23 -16.86 20.64
N ILE A 14 -31.35 -16.14 21.74
CA ILE A 14 -30.40 -15.14 22.21
C ILE A 14 -29.66 -15.66 23.44
N GLU A 15 -28.34 -15.44 23.48
CA GLU A 15 -27.49 -15.79 24.62
C GLU A 15 -27.99 -15.11 25.91
N VAL A 16 -28.05 -15.86 27.00
CA VAL A 16 -28.63 -15.41 28.29
C VAL A 16 -28.12 -14.03 28.75
N PRO A 17 -26.81 -13.71 28.69
CA PRO A 17 -26.31 -12.40 29.12
C PRO A 17 -26.82 -11.21 28.29
N LEU A 18 -27.23 -11.46 27.03
CA LEU A 18 -27.66 -10.42 26.10
C LEU A 18 -29.18 -10.17 26.14
N ARG A 19 -29.98 -11.13 26.63
CA ARG A 19 -31.46 -11.05 26.63
C ARG A 19 -31.97 -9.78 27.30
N THR A 20 -31.43 -9.42 28.47
CA THR A 20 -31.84 -8.21 29.19
C THR A 20 -31.55 -6.95 28.39
N HIS A 21 -30.40 -6.88 27.71
CA HIS A 21 -30.02 -5.74 26.88
C HIS A 21 -30.94 -5.63 25.65
N VAL A 22 -31.23 -6.75 24.98
CA VAL A 22 -32.14 -6.80 23.82
C VAL A 22 -33.54 -6.33 24.20
N VAL A 23 -34.08 -6.80 25.32
CA VAL A 23 -35.39 -6.37 25.84
C VAL A 23 -35.38 -4.90 26.24
N SER A 24 -34.30 -4.42 26.86
CA SER A 24 -34.15 -3.01 27.22
C SER A 24 -34.22 -2.10 25.99
N VAL A 25 -33.39 -2.37 24.97
CA VAL A 25 -33.41 -1.64 23.69
C VAL A 25 -34.79 -1.70 23.04
N GLY A 26 -35.41 -2.88 23.00
CA GLY A 26 -36.76 -3.04 22.43
C GLY A 26 -37.82 -2.25 23.19
N THR A 27 -37.71 -2.16 24.51
CA THR A 27 -38.63 -1.38 25.36
C THR A 27 -38.47 0.11 25.12
N LEU A 28 -37.23 0.60 25.03
CA LEU A 28 -36.93 1.99 24.71
C LEU A 28 -37.50 2.36 23.33
N ILE A 29 -37.25 1.55 22.30
CA ILE A 29 -37.80 1.80 20.95
C ILE A 29 -39.33 1.75 20.96
N ALA A 30 -39.92 0.74 21.60
CA ALA A 30 -41.37 0.55 21.64
C ALA A 30 -42.13 1.66 22.37
N SER A 31 -41.46 2.37 23.29
CA SER A 31 -42.08 3.46 24.07
C SER A 31 -42.55 4.62 23.19
N TYR A 32 -41.96 4.77 22.00
CA TYR A 32 -42.31 5.81 21.03
C TYR A 32 -42.80 5.21 19.70
N ALA A 33 -42.27 4.06 19.30
CA ALA A 33 -42.61 3.38 18.06
C ALA A 33 -42.83 1.87 18.30
N PRO A 34 -44.03 1.45 18.73
CA PRO A 34 -44.32 0.05 19.09
C PRO A 34 -44.01 -0.96 17.97
N ALA A 35 -44.28 -0.60 16.72
CA ALA A 35 -43.98 -1.45 15.56
C ALA A 35 -42.48 -1.64 15.35
N ALA A 36 -41.66 -0.61 15.58
CA ALA A 36 -40.20 -0.66 15.49
C ALA A 36 -39.60 -1.53 16.61
N GLY A 37 -40.16 -1.47 17.83
CA GLY A 37 -39.74 -2.34 18.94
C GLY A 37 -40.03 -3.82 18.66
N ILE A 38 -41.18 -4.12 18.05
CA ILE A 38 -41.52 -5.47 17.59
C ILE A 38 -40.54 -5.94 16.50
N ALA A 39 -40.24 -5.08 15.51
CA ALA A 39 -39.30 -5.39 14.45
C ALA A 39 -37.89 -5.69 14.99
N TRP A 40 -37.39 -4.84 15.90
CA TRP A 40 -36.11 -5.07 16.57
C TRP A 40 -36.07 -6.44 17.27
N LEU A 41 -37.08 -6.75 18.09
CA LEU A 41 -37.09 -8.01 18.83
C LEU A 41 -37.06 -9.20 17.88
N ALA A 42 -37.83 -9.16 16.79
CA ALA A 42 -37.84 -10.21 15.77
C ALA A 42 -36.49 -10.35 15.02
N GLU A 43 -35.80 -9.25 14.73
CA GLU A 43 -34.55 -9.24 13.95
C GLU A 43 -33.30 -9.48 14.81
N SER A 44 -33.37 -9.17 16.11
CA SER A 44 -32.22 -9.18 17.02
C SER A 44 -31.42 -10.49 17.05
N PRO A 45 -32.01 -11.72 16.99
CA PRO A 45 -31.21 -12.95 17.00
C PRO A 45 -30.37 -13.11 15.73
N ALA A 46 -30.85 -12.64 14.57
CA ALA A 46 -30.09 -12.72 13.33
C ALA A 46 -28.95 -11.68 13.31
N LEU A 47 -29.24 -10.44 13.71
CA LEU A 47 -28.25 -9.36 13.75
C LEU A 47 -27.11 -9.64 14.74
N LEU A 48 -27.41 -10.19 15.91
CA LEU A 48 -26.40 -10.54 16.91
C LEU A 48 -25.51 -11.72 16.47
N ARG A 49 -26.07 -12.69 15.75
CA ARG A 49 -25.29 -13.82 15.20
C ARG A 49 -24.32 -13.40 14.10
N ALA A 50 -24.64 -12.34 13.36
CA ALA A 50 -23.76 -11.79 12.34
C ALA A 50 -22.52 -11.06 12.91
N LEU A 51 -22.48 -10.79 14.21
CA LEU A 51 -21.33 -10.17 14.87
C LEU A 51 -20.32 -11.20 15.37
N PRO A 52 -19.00 -10.93 15.21
CA PRO A 52 -17.96 -11.95 15.33
C PRO A 52 -17.66 -12.37 16.78
N SER A 53 -17.90 -11.49 17.77
CA SER A 53 -17.56 -11.79 19.17
C SER A 53 -18.55 -11.20 20.19
N PRO A 54 -18.63 -11.76 21.42
CA PRO A 54 -19.49 -11.22 22.47
C PRO A 54 -19.24 -9.73 22.81
N PRO A 55 -17.99 -9.23 22.84
CA PRO A 55 -17.73 -7.80 23.01
C PRO A 55 -18.40 -6.91 21.95
N TRP A 56 -18.40 -7.33 20.67
CA TRP A 56 -19.08 -6.60 19.61
C TRP A 56 -20.60 -6.56 19.81
N ARG A 57 -21.19 -7.70 20.16
CA ARG A 57 -22.63 -7.81 20.45
C ARG A 57 -23.04 -6.92 21.61
N LEU A 58 -22.25 -6.90 22.69
CA LEU A 58 -22.54 -6.06 23.86
C LEU A 58 -22.42 -4.57 23.51
N LYS A 59 -21.35 -4.16 22.82
CA LYS A 59 -21.11 -2.77 22.43
C LYS A 59 -22.22 -2.24 21.52
N MET A 60 -22.64 -3.05 20.54
CA MET A 60 -23.78 -2.75 19.66
C MET A 60 -25.06 -2.49 20.48
N LEU A 61 -25.38 -3.36 21.44
CA LEU A 61 -26.60 -3.20 22.25
C LEU A 61 -26.53 -1.98 23.18
N GLN A 62 -25.37 -1.70 23.78
CA GLN A 62 -25.17 -0.53 24.64
C GLN A 62 -25.37 0.78 23.88
N TYR A 63 -24.77 0.90 22.71
CA TYR A 63 -24.93 2.07 21.84
C TYR A 63 -26.34 2.17 21.26
N GLY A 64 -26.95 1.04 20.91
CA GLY A 64 -28.36 1.00 20.49
C GLY A 64 -29.30 1.51 21.58
N ALA A 65 -29.05 1.19 22.85
CA ALA A 65 -29.83 1.70 23.98
C ALA A 65 -29.67 3.21 24.14
N LEU A 66 -28.44 3.73 24.13
CA LEU A 66 -28.15 5.17 24.21
C LEU A 66 -28.83 5.95 23.08
N LEU A 67 -28.82 5.41 21.87
CA LEU A 67 -29.46 6.03 20.73
C LEU A 67 -30.99 5.95 20.84
N ALA A 68 -31.54 4.82 21.33
CA ALA A 68 -32.99 4.63 21.51
C ALA A 68 -33.60 5.55 22.57
N GLU A 69 -32.83 5.96 23.59
CA GLU A 69 -33.25 6.96 24.57
C GLU A 69 -33.52 8.34 23.95
N GLN A 70 -32.87 8.65 22.82
CA GLN A 70 -32.97 9.95 22.16
C GLN A 70 -33.81 9.89 20.87
N ASP A 71 -33.55 8.91 20.00
CA ASP A 71 -34.26 8.72 18.73
C ASP A 71 -34.42 7.22 18.37
N PRO A 72 -35.62 6.66 18.59
CA PRO A 72 -35.94 5.26 18.33
C PRO A 72 -35.78 4.79 16.87
N GLU A 73 -36.03 5.66 15.89
CA GLU A 73 -35.91 5.31 14.48
C GLU A 73 -34.44 5.26 14.03
N ALA A 74 -33.63 6.20 14.51
CA ALA A 74 -32.18 6.19 14.32
C ALA A 74 -31.57 4.95 15.00
N ALA A 75 -32.04 4.60 16.20
CA ALA A 75 -31.60 3.40 16.92
C ALA A 75 -31.85 2.12 16.11
N LEU A 76 -33.06 1.95 15.56
CA LEU A 76 -33.36 0.79 14.73
C LEU A 76 -32.48 0.74 13.47
N SER A 77 -32.24 1.89 12.83
CA SER A 77 -31.37 2.00 11.65
C SER A 77 -29.92 1.62 11.98
N TYR A 78 -29.39 2.13 13.09
CA TYR A 78 -28.07 1.79 13.62
C TYR A 78 -27.93 0.28 13.90
N LEU A 79 -28.93 -0.32 14.56
CA LEU A 79 -28.91 -1.74 14.91
C LEU A 79 -28.87 -2.63 13.67
N ARG A 80 -29.65 -2.30 12.63
CA ARG A 80 -29.63 -3.03 11.37
C ARG A 80 -28.29 -2.88 10.63
N ARG A 81 -27.67 -1.71 10.71
CA ARG A 81 -26.42 -1.40 9.99
C ARG A 81 -25.16 -1.96 10.64
N SER A 82 -25.16 -2.08 11.97
CA SER A 82 -23.95 -2.41 12.75
C SER A 82 -23.25 -3.69 12.30
N PRO A 83 -23.92 -4.83 12.01
CA PRO A 83 -23.23 -6.04 11.60
C PRO A 83 -22.45 -5.90 10.30
N GLU A 84 -23.03 -5.20 9.30
CA GLU A 84 -22.34 -4.95 8.03
C GLU A 84 -21.12 -4.05 8.23
N LEU A 85 -21.26 -2.99 9.03
CA LEU A 85 -20.15 -2.09 9.31
C LEU A 85 -19.00 -2.80 10.04
N VAL A 86 -19.31 -3.67 11.02
CA VAL A 86 -18.28 -4.46 11.70
C VAL A 86 -17.59 -5.42 10.73
N GLY A 87 -18.33 -6.03 9.81
CA GLY A 87 -17.75 -6.82 8.72
C GLY A 87 -16.79 -6.01 7.82
N LEU A 88 -17.11 -4.75 7.53
CA LEU A 88 -16.26 -3.84 6.75
C LEU A 88 -15.02 -3.36 7.52
N LEU A 89 -15.11 -3.23 8.85
CA LEU A 89 -13.99 -2.76 9.69
C LEU A 89 -12.90 -3.82 9.89
N GLY A 90 -13.26 -5.11 9.81
CA GLY A 90 -12.34 -6.24 9.99
C GLY A 90 -11.93 -6.50 11.45
N GLU A 91 -10.95 -7.38 11.66
CA GLU A 91 -10.49 -7.82 12.98
C GLU A 91 -9.28 -7.05 13.54
N GLU A 92 -8.93 -5.90 12.95
CA GLU A 92 -7.79 -5.12 13.41
C GLU A 92 -7.96 -4.58 14.84
N SER A 93 -6.84 -4.41 15.57
CA SER A 93 -6.84 -3.85 16.93
C SER A 93 -7.50 -2.47 17.05
N SER A 94 -7.63 -1.74 15.94
CA SER A 94 -8.26 -0.41 15.88
C SER A 94 -9.76 -0.43 15.58
N ALA A 95 -10.34 -1.58 15.21
CA ALA A 95 -11.71 -1.68 14.70
C ALA A 95 -12.76 -1.17 15.69
N PHE A 96 -12.61 -1.49 16.98
CA PHE A 96 -13.49 -0.98 18.04
C PHE A 96 -13.46 0.54 18.16
N GLY A 97 -12.26 1.15 18.13
CA GLY A 97 -12.12 2.61 18.21
C GLY A 97 -12.75 3.31 17.00
N ARG A 98 -12.63 2.72 15.80
CA ARG A 98 -13.26 3.23 14.58
C ARG A 98 -14.78 3.12 14.60
N PHE A 99 -15.32 2.03 15.12
CA PHE A 99 -16.77 1.87 15.32
C PHE A 99 -17.32 2.86 16.35
N GLU A 100 -16.59 3.07 17.46
CA GLU A 100 -16.93 4.07 18.48
C GLU A 100 -16.91 5.49 17.90
N LEU A 101 -15.95 5.81 17.03
CA LEU A 101 -15.91 7.08 16.32
C LEU A 101 -17.14 7.25 15.41
N TRP A 102 -17.45 6.26 14.58
CA TRP A 102 -18.63 6.29 13.70
C TRP A 102 -19.93 6.51 14.47
N PHE A 103 -20.09 5.82 15.60
CA PHE A 103 -21.24 5.99 16.49
C PHE A 103 -21.28 7.40 17.09
N ARG A 104 -20.17 7.90 17.62
CA ARG A 104 -20.07 9.25 18.22
C ARG A 104 -20.41 10.34 17.21
N THR A 105 -19.95 10.23 15.97
CA THR A 105 -20.30 11.18 14.89
C THR A 105 -21.81 11.16 14.62
N GLY A 106 -22.45 10.00 14.58
CA GLY A 106 -23.91 9.92 14.43
C GLY A 106 -24.67 10.54 15.61
N MET A 107 -24.18 10.36 16.83
CA MET A 107 -24.73 11.02 18.04
C MET A 107 -24.55 12.54 18.02
N GLU A 108 -23.43 13.04 17.50
CA GLU A 108 -23.21 14.47 17.32
C GLU A 108 -24.21 15.05 16.32
N VAL A 109 -24.40 14.40 15.16
CA VAL A 109 -25.42 14.79 14.18
C VAL A 109 -26.82 14.80 14.82
N LEU A 110 -27.14 13.81 15.64
CA LEU A 110 -28.43 13.72 16.34
C LEU A 110 -28.69 14.94 17.24
N SER A 111 -27.66 15.47 17.88
CA SER A 111 -27.79 16.65 18.75
C SER A 111 -28.25 17.91 18.00
N TYR A 112 -28.00 17.97 16.69
CA TYR A 112 -28.37 19.09 15.83
C TYR A 112 -29.57 18.79 14.92
N SER A 113 -29.74 17.53 14.47
CA SER A 113 -30.79 17.11 13.54
C SER A 113 -31.15 15.63 13.69
N PRO A 114 -32.34 15.31 14.22
CA PRO A 114 -32.86 13.93 14.27
C PRO A 114 -33.00 13.29 12.89
N GLU A 115 -33.48 14.04 11.91
CA GLU A 115 -33.62 13.57 10.53
C GLU A 115 -32.25 13.26 9.89
N GLY A 116 -31.25 14.11 10.15
CA GLY A 116 -29.87 13.88 9.71
C GLY A 116 -29.25 12.62 10.32
N ALA A 117 -29.49 12.36 11.61
CA ALA A 117 -29.00 11.15 12.28
C ALA A 117 -29.69 9.89 11.75
N ARG A 118 -31.01 9.93 11.54
CA ARG A 118 -31.75 8.84 10.88
C ARG A 118 -31.17 8.57 9.50
N ALA A 119 -30.93 9.60 8.69
CA ALA A 119 -30.32 9.45 7.37
C ALA A 119 -28.89 8.88 7.45
N TYR A 120 -28.09 9.33 8.42
CA TYR A 120 -26.72 8.86 8.64
C TYR A 120 -26.66 7.36 8.99
N PHE A 121 -27.49 6.92 9.94
CA PHE A 121 -27.52 5.52 10.36
C PHE A 121 -28.27 4.60 9.38
N SER A 122 -29.24 5.13 8.63
CA SER A 122 -30.00 4.36 7.63
C SER A 122 -29.36 4.34 6.24
N ALA A 123 -28.39 5.22 5.95
CA ALA A 123 -27.92 5.51 4.60
C ALA A 123 -27.64 4.25 3.75
N GLU A 124 -28.55 3.95 2.82
CA GLU A 124 -28.49 2.79 1.92
C GLU A 124 -27.57 3.03 0.70
N SER A 125 -27.15 4.27 0.45
CA SER A 125 -26.40 4.62 -0.75
C SER A 125 -24.88 4.60 -0.53
N ARG A 126 -24.14 4.03 -1.50
CA ARG A 126 -22.66 4.09 -1.58
C ARG A 126 -22.09 5.51 -1.44
N LYS A 127 -22.90 6.54 -1.68
CA LYS A 127 -22.51 7.97 -1.60
C LYS A 127 -22.51 8.52 -0.18
N ALA A 128 -23.27 7.91 0.73
CA ALA A 128 -23.26 8.23 2.16
C ALA A 128 -22.24 7.36 2.93
N LEU A 129 -22.01 6.14 2.43
CA LEU A 129 -20.89 5.28 2.83
C LEU A 129 -19.55 5.89 2.42
N SER A 130 -19.43 6.54 1.26
CA SER A 130 -18.21 7.26 0.88
C SER A 130 -17.92 8.45 1.79
N SER A 131 -18.94 9.14 2.31
CA SER A 131 -18.75 10.20 3.32
C SER A 131 -18.38 9.64 4.72
N VAL A 132 -18.73 8.38 5.00
CA VAL A 132 -18.26 7.64 6.21
C VAL A 132 -16.85 7.06 5.98
N GLU A 133 -16.50 6.65 4.76
CA GLU A 133 -15.16 6.25 4.35
C GLU A 133 -14.20 7.44 4.30
N GLU A 134 -14.66 8.62 3.87
CA GLU A 134 -13.98 9.92 4.03
C GLU A 134 -13.78 10.26 5.51
N ALA A 135 -14.79 10.01 6.35
CA ALA A 135 -14.69 10.13 7.82
C ALA A 135 -13.79 9.05 8.47
N LEU A 136 -13.46 7.97 7.73
CA LEU A 136 -12.50 6.91 8.11
C LEU A 136 -11.25 6.94 7.22
N SER A 137 -10.98 8.08 6.57
CA SER A 137 -9.76 8.42 5.83
C SER A 137 -9.46 7.62 4.56
N GLY A 138 -10.36 6.76 4.07
CA GLY A 138 -10.09 5.88 2.92
C GLY A 138 -10.64 6.36 1.59
N VAL A 139 -9.84 6.26 0.52
CA VAL A 139 -10.21 6.68 -0.84
C VAL A 139 -10.18 5.50 -1.81
N ALA A 140 -11.33 5.19 -2.42
CA ALA A 140 -11.43 4.15 -3.44
C ALA A 140 -10.97 4.68 -4.80
N LEU A 141 -10.13 3.93 -5.53
CA LEU A 141 -9.60 4.35 -6.83
C LEU A 141 -10.72 4.73 -7.81
N LYS A 142 -11.84 4.00 -7.80
CA LYS A 142 -12.99 4.26 -8.68
C LYS A 142 -13.56 5.68 -8.53
N GLN A 143 -13.44 6.30 -7.37
CA GLN A 143 -13.91 7.67 -7.12
C GLN A 143 -13.00 8.72 -7.78
N VAL A 144 -11.69 8.44 -7.83
CA VAL A 144 -10.66 9.41 -8.22
C VAL A 144 -9.98 9.11 -9.56
N ALA A 145 -10.19 7.91 -10.13
CA ALA A 145 -9.52 7.41 -11.33
C ALA A 145 -9.60 8.34 -12.54
N ARG A 146 -10.77 8.96 -12.77
CA ARG A 146 -10.95 9.90 -13.89
C ARG A 146 -10.07 11.14 -13.73
N ARG A 147 -9.98 11.70 -12.51
CA ARG A 147 -9.16 12.88 -12.25
C ARG A 147 -7.68 12.54 -12.34
N ILE A 148 -7.26 11.40 -11.78
CA ILE A 148 -5.88 10.90 -11.90
C ILE A 148 -5.51 10.71 -13.38
N LYS A 149 -6.39 10.09 -14.17
CA LYS A 149 -6.17 9.92 -15.62
C LYS A 149 -5.92 11.26 -16.32
N LEU A 150 -6.79 12.25 -16.09
CA LEU A 150 -6.63 13.58 -16.71
C LEU A 150 -5.34 14.26 -16.26
N PHE A 151 -4.99 14.14 -14.98
CA PHE A 151 -3.75 14.68 -14.43
C PHE A 151 -2.52 14.05 -15.09
N VAL A 152 -2.44 12.72 -15.15
CA VAL A 152 -1.32 12.00 -15.80
C VAL A 152 -1.24 12.31 -17.29
N GLN A 153 -2.37 12.35 -18.00
CA GLN A 153 -2.39 12.73 -19.42
C GLN A 153 -1.88 14.15 -19.63
N GLY A 154 -2.21 15.08 -18.72
CA GLY A 154 -1.65 16.43 -18.73
C GLY A 154 -0.15 16.46 -18.43
N LEU A 155 0.33 15.58 -17.57
CA LEU A 155 1.75 15.47 -17.18
C LEU A 155 2.62 14.91 -18.32
N CYS A 156 2.20 13.82 -18.96
CA CYS A 156 3.03 13.09 -19.95
C CYS A 156 2.67 13.36 -21.42
N GLY A 157 1.64 14.17 -21.67
CA GLY A 157 1.14 14.50 -23.01
C GLY A 157 0.67 13.30 -23.85
N SER A 158 0.46 12.14 -23.23
CA SER A 158 0.20 10.86 -23.89
C SER A 158 -1.07 10.20 -23.33
N GLU A 159 -1.73 9.34 -24.13
CA GLU A 159 -2.84 8.55 -23.61
C GLU A 159 -2.36 7.46 -22.66
N VAL A 160 -2.90 7.48 -21.44
CA VAL A 160 -2.62 6.50 -20.37
C VAL A 160 -3.94 5.96 -19.81
N SER A 161 -4.01 4.66 -19.54
CA SER A 161 -5.10 4.00 -18.82
C SER A 161 -4.79 3.84 -17.34
N ILE A 162 -5.78 4.10 -16.49
CA ILE A 162 -5.71 3.82 -15.05
C ILE A 162 -6.61 2.62 -14.75
N THR A 163 -6.03 1.57 -14.18
CA THR A 163 -6.76 0.36 -13.79
C THR A 163 -6.47 0.01 -12.33
N THR A 164 -7.35 -0.81 -11.74
CA THR A 164 -7.10 -1.40 -10.43
C THR A 164 -6.06 -2.51 -10.55
N ARG A 165 -5.10 -2.54 -9.64
CA ARG A 165 -4.23 -3.71 -9.46
C ARG A 165 -5.03 -4.86 -8.85
N THR A 166 -4.90 -6.06 -9.42
CA THR A 166 -5.38 -7.30 -8.82
C THR A 166 -4.27 -7.87 -7.94
N GLU A 167 -4.56 -8.12 -6.66
CA GLU A 167 -3.57 -8.51 -5.66
C GLU A 167 -3.06 -9.94 -5.89
N ALA A 168 -1.75 -10.13 -5.78
CA ALA A 168 -1.15 -11.42 -5.46
C ALA A 168 -1.00 -11.52 -3.93
N ILE A 169 -1.29 -12.69 -3.36
CA ILE A 169 -1.22 -12.94 -1.92
C ILE A 169 0.23 -12.67 -1.44
N GLY A 170 0.41 -11.71 -0.53
CA GLY A 170 1.70 -11.42 0.13
C GLY A 170 2.45 -10.19 -0.37
N GLU A 171 1.95 -9.44 -1.37
CA GLU A 171 2.56 -8.17 -1.80
C GLU A 171 2.05 -6.97 -0.97
N PRO A 172 2.92 -5.98 -0.68
CA PRO A 172 2.50 -4.77 0.04
C PRO A 172 1.45 -4.01 -0.79
N THR A 173 0.30 -3.76 -0.17
CA THR A 173 -0.94 -3.22 -0.77
C THR A 173 -0.85 -1.76 -1.26
N SER A 174 0.31 -1.11 -1.10
CA SER A 174 0.47 0.35 -1.26
C SER A 174 1.33 0.79 -2.45
N ARG A 175 1.66 -0.08 -3.42
CA ARG A 175 2.51 0.28 -4.58
C ARG A 175 1.73 0.37 -5.89
N ALA A 176 2.22 1.17 -6.83
CA ALA A 176 1.74 1.23 -8.21
C ALA A 176 2.54 0.25 -9.09
N ALA A 177 1.93 -0.23 -10.18
CA ALA A 177 2.59 -1.05 -11.21
C ALA A 177 2.23 -0.48 -12.57
N VAL A 178 3.04 -0.82 -13.57
CA VAL A 178 2.83 -0.35 -14.94
C VAL A 178 2.95 -1.49 -15.91
N SER A 179 2.20 -1.44 -17.01
CA SER A 179 2.38 -2.33 -18.15
C SER A 179 3.78 -2.17 -18.76
N ALA A 180 4.24 -3.19 -19.49
CA ALA A 180 5.56 -3.19 -20.13
C ALA A 180 5.81 -2.00 -21.08
N ASP A 181 4.75 -1.41 -21.63
CA ASP A 181 4.79 -0.27 -22.54
C ASP A 181 4.62 1.09 -21.85
N GLY A 182 4.43 1.12 -20.52
CA GLY A 182 4.25 2.37 -19.78
C GLY A 182 2.85 2.98 -19.83
N LYS A 183 1.92 2.40 -20.60
CA LYS A 183 0.64 3.05 -20.92
C LYS A 183 -0.51 2.71 -20.01
N THR A 184 -0.38 1.66 -19.20
CA THR A 184 -1.39 1.27 -18.21
C THR A 184 -0.79 1.34 -16.82
N ILE A 185 -1.23 2.33 -16.03
CA ILE A 185 -0.86 2.46 -14.62
C ILE A 185 -1.92 1.74 -13.77
N MET A 186 -1.46 0.76 -12.99
CA MET A 186 -2.24 -0.05 -12.07
C MET A 186 -2.05 0.46 -10.65
N LEU A 187 -3.12 1.00 -10.05
CA LEU A 187 -3.12 1.53 -8.69
C LEU A 187 -3.91 0.64 -7.73
N PRO A 188 -3.65 0.69 -6.42
CA PRO A 188 -4.44 -0.04 -5.43
C PRO A 188 -5.93 0.30 -5.53
N PRO A 189 -6.85 -0.65 -5.28
CA PRO A 189 -8.28 -0.38 -5.36
C PRO A 189 -8.78 0.58 -4.27
N LEU A 190 -8.08 0.64 -3.13
CA LEU A 190 -8.40 1.44 -1.96
C LEU A 190 -7.09 1.89 -1.28
N LEU A 191 -6.97 3.19 -0.97
CA LEU A 191 -5.84 3.74 -0.21
C LEU A 191 -6.34 4.36 1.10
N ARG A 192 -5.66 4.02 2.20
CA ARG A 192 -5.99 4.44 3.58
C ARG A 192 -4.73 4.62 4.44
N ARG A 193 -3.64 5.08 3.81
CA ARG A 193 -2.32 5.28 4.44
C ARG A 193 -2.31 6.47 5.39
N TYR A 194 -3.01 7.55 5.04
CA TYR A 194 -2.99 8.82 5.79
C TYR A 194 -4.27 9.08 6.59
N PRO A 195 -4.23 9.98 7.60
CA PRO A 195 -5.39 10.31 8.44
C PRO A 195 -6.52 11.04 7.72
N THR A 196 -6.32 11.61 6.53
CA THR A 196 -7.38 12.29 5.78
C THR A 196 -7.60 11.69 4.40
N ALA A 197 -8.82 11.78 3.89
CA ALA A 197 -9.13 11.37 2.52
C ALA A 197 -8.33 12.20 1.49
N GLU A 198 -8.15 13.50 1.75
CA GLU A 198 -7.39 14.41 0.88
C GLU A 198 -5.93 13.97 0.73
N GLU A 199 -5.27 13.58 1.82
CA GLU A 199 -3.89 13.05 1.77
C GLU A 199 -3.81 11.70 1.03
N ASN A 200 -4.81 10.83 1.21
CA ASN A 200 -4.84 9.54 0.48
C ASN A 200 -5.16 9.70 -1.01
N GLU A 201 -5.98 10.69 -1.33
CA GLU A 201 -6.20 11.10 -2.71
C GLU A 201 -4.91 11.68 -3.32
N ARG A 202 -4.18 12.51 -2.56
CA ARG A 202 -2.88 13.04 -2.96
C ARG A 202 -1.88 11.91 -3.19
N LEU A 203 -1.88 10.88 -2.35
CA LEU A 203 -1.05 9.69 -2.53
C LEU A 203 -1.29 9.01 -3.88
N TYR A 204 -2.54 8.83 -4.31
CA TYR A 204 -2.82 8.32 -5.65
C TYR A 204 -2.22 9.20 -6.76
N LEU A 205 -2.30 10.52 -6.62
CA LEU A 205 -1.74 11.45 -7.60
C LEU A 205 -0.21 11.32 -7.66
N ILE A 206 0.46 11.21 -6.52
CA ILE A 206 1.93 11.08 -6.45
C ILE A 206 2.37 9.73 -7.02
N MET A 207 1.71 8.64 -6.64
CA MET A 207 1.98 7.31 -7.21
C MET A 207 1.81 7.32 -8.73
N ALA A 208 0.72 7.91 -9.23
CA ALA A 208 0.48 8.01 -10.65
C ALA A 208 1.46 8.96 -11.36
N ALA A 209 1.88 10.05 -10.72
CA ALA A 209 2.87 10.99 -11.23
C ALA A 209 4.23 10.33 -11.40
N HIS A 210 4.66 9.55 -10.40
CA HIS A 210 5.92 8.80 -10.43
C HIS A 210 5.96 7.84 -11.63
N GLU A 211 4.94 6.99 -11.77
CA GLU A 211 4.85 6.06 -12.91
C GLU A 211 4.74 6.77 -14.26
N ALA A 212 3.97 7.86 -14.32
CA ALA A 212 3.87 8.69 -15.52
C ALA A 212 5.18 9.41 -15.86
N GLY A 213 6.01 9.69 -14.84
CA GLY A 213 7.33 10.29 -14.99
C GLY A 213 8.26 9.42 -15.83
N HIS A 214 8.18 8.09 -15.71
CA HIS A 214 8.94 7.19 -16.58
C HIS A 214 8.52 7.33 -18.06
N LEU A 215 7.24 7.55 -18.34
CA LEU A 215 6.76 7.81 -19.70
C LEU A 215 7.23 9.18 -20.21
N GLU A 216 7.02 10.20 -19.39
CA GLU A 216 7.34 11.60 -19.69
C GLU A 216 8.85 11.79 -19.94
N PHE A 217 9.69 11.19 -19.11
CA PHE A 217 11.15 11.30 -19.19
C PHE A 217 11.80 10.16 -19.98
N GLY A 218 11.03 9.44 -20.78
CA GLY A 218 11.52 8.64 -21.89
C GLY A 218 12.08 7.26 -21.53
N THR A 219 11.78 6.71 -20.36
CA THR A 219 12.16 5.35 -19.96
C THR A 219 11.71 4.31 -20.99
N TYR A 220 10.45 4.38 -21.39
CA TYR A 220 9.86 3.47 -22.39
C TYR A 220 10.22 3.83 -23.84
N ARG A 221 10.94 4.95 -24.06
CA ARG A 221 11.42 5.40 -25.39
C ARG A 221 12.91 5.12 -25.58
N LEU A 222 13.55 4.39 -24.65
CA LEU A 222 14.95 4.00 -24.76
C LEU A 222 15.16 3.14 -26.01
N ARG A 223 16.10 3.58 -26.86
CA ARG A 223 16.47 2.87 -28.09
C ARG A 223 17.60 1.90 -27.79
N ILE A 224 17.28 0.61 -27.79
CA ILE A 224 18.21 -0.47 -27.46
C ILE A 224 19.43 -0.49 -28.40
N GLU A 225 19.27 -0.04 -29.65
CA GLU A 225 20.35 0.01 -30.64
C GLU A 225 21.51 0.91 -30.19
N LYS A 226 21.21 1.95 -29.41
CA LYS A 226 22.23 2.85 -28.85
C LYS A 226 23.11 2.21 -27.79
N LEU A 227 22.72 1.06 -27.24
CA LEU A 227 23.47 0.32 -26.22
C LEU A 227 24.35 -0.78 -26.81
N SER A 228 24.46 -0.85 -28.15
CA SER A 228 25.24 -1.88 -28.85
C SER A 228 26.73 -1.82 -28.49
N ASP A 229 27.28 -0.63 -28.29
CA ASP A 229 28.66 -0.41 -27.86
C ASP A 229 28.91 -0.95 -26.44
N LEU A 230 27.96 -0.71 -25.53
CA LEU A 230 28.00 -1.26 -24.18
C LEU A 230 27.91 -2.78 -24.21
N ALA A 231 27.02 -3.35 -25.04
CA ALA A 231 26.89 -4.79 -25.21
C ALA A 231 28.21 -5.46 -25.67
N LEU A 232 28.89 -4.85 -26.64
CA LEU A 232 30.20 -5.31 -27.10
C LEU A 232 31.25 -5.26 -25.99
N THR A 233 31.25 -4.17 -25.21
CA THR A 233 32.13 -3.98 -24.05
C THR A 233 31.90 -5.07 -23.01
N LEU A 234 30.64 -5.38 -22.69
CA LEU A 234 30.26 -6.42 -21.74
C LEU A 234 30.63 -7.83 -22.21
N CYS A 235 30.42 -8.12 -23.50
CA CYS A 235 30.84 -9.39 -24.09
C CYS A 235 32.35 -9.61 -23.94
N HIS A 236 33.15 -8.57 -24.18
CA HIS A 236 34.60 -8.63 -23.99
C HIS A 236 34.96 -8.78 -22.51
N ARG A 237 34.40 -7.92 -21.64
CA ARG A 237 34.67 -7.87 -20.19
C ARG A 237 34.39 -9.23 -19.52
N TYR A 238 33.24 -9.85 -19.84
CA TYR A 238 32.78 -11.09 -19.22
C TYR A 238 32.95 -12.34 -20.08
N ARG A 239 33.70 -12.23 -21.20
CA ARG A 239 33.99 -13.33 -22.14
C ARG A 239 32.73 -14.10 -22.58
N ARG A 240 31.66 -13.37 -22.90
CA ARG A 240 30.41 -13.98 -23.39
C ARG A 240 30.54 -14.37 -24.87
N PRO A 241 29.94 -15.49 -25.30
CA PRO A 241 29.92 -15.87 -26.72
C PRO A 241 29.11 -14.88 -27.56
N LYS A 242 29.23 -15.02 -28.88
CA LYS A 242 28.71 -14.11 -29.93
C LYS A 242 27.34 -13.51 -29.59
N LEU A 243 27.26 -12.17 -29.65
CA LEU A 243 26.09 -11.37 -29.30
C LEU A 243 24.88 -11.72 -30.18
N ALA A 244 23.78 -12.17 -29.57
CA ALA A 244 22.47 -12.19 -30.22
C ALA A 244 21.96 -10.73 -30.35
N PRO A 245 21.13 -10.40 -31.36
CA PRO A 245 20.58 -9.06 -31.49
C PRO A 245 19.87 -8.64 -30.20
N LEU A 246 20.24 -7.49 -29.65
CA LEU A 246 19.54 -6.94 -28.48
C LEU A 246 18.17 -6.43 -28.91
N GLN A 247 17.11 -6.85 -28.22
CA GLN A 247 15.74 -6.40 -28.46
C GLN A 247 15.16 -5.70 -27.22
N THR A 248 15.67 -6.04 -26.03
CA THR A 248 15.20 -5.51 -24.75
C THR A 248 16.38 -5.20 -23.82
N LEU A 249 16.13 -4.39 -22.78
CA LEU A 249 17.10 -4.21 -21.68
C LEU A 249 17.41 -5.51 -20.95
N GLY A 250 16.44 -6.43 -20.85
CA GLY A 250 16.66 -7.75 -20.27
C GLY A 250 17.71 -8.57 -21.03
N ASP A 251 17.82 -8.40 -22.36
CA ASP A 251 18.86 -9.05 -23.17
C ASP A 251 20.25 -8.54 -22.80
N LEU A 252 20.38 -7.23 -22.55
CA LEU A 252 21.62 -6.60 -22.11
C LEU A 252 22.01 -7.06 -20.70
N PHE A 253 21.06 -7.04 -19.75
CA PHE A 253 21.33 -7.43 -18.35
C PHE A 253 21.76 -8.89 -18.21
N ARG A 254 21.32 -9.78 -19.10
CA ARG A 254 21.78 -11.17 -19.15
C ARG A 254 23.26 -11.34 -19.47
N LEU A 255 23.92 -10.31 -20.01
CA LEU A 255 25.37 -10.36 -20.29
C LEU A 255 26.20 -10.28 -19.00
N TYR A 256 25.67 -9.69 -17.93
CA TYR A 256 26.36 -9.54 -16.64
C TYR A 256 26.50 -10.89 -15.91
N PRO A 257 27.51 -11.06 -15.05
CA PRO A 257 27.61 -12.23 -14.16
C PRO A 257 26.42 -12.37 -13.22
N GLN A 258 25.89 -11.25 -12.73
CA GLN A 258 24.73 -11.19 -11.84
C GLN A 258 23.62 -10.31 -12.45
N PRO A 259 22.75 -10.87 -13.32
CA PRO A 259 21.72 -10.09 -14.02
C PRO A 259 20.73 -9.37 -13.10
N ARG A 260 20.39 -9.97 -11.94
CA ARG A 260 19.51 -9.33 -10.96
C ARG A 260 20.14 -8.08 -10.35
N LEU A 261 21.42 -8.13 -10.00
CA LEU A 261 22.12 -6.99 -9.40
C LEU A 261 22.15 -5.77 -10.33
N ILE A 262 22.48 -5.95 -11.61
CA ILE A 262 22.47 -4.84 -12.56
C ILE A 262 21.04 -4.32 -12.81
N GLN A 263 20.05 -5.20 -12.82
CA GLN A 263 18.64 -4.81 -12.93
C GLN A 263 18.19 -3.96 -11.73
N ASP A 264 18.57 -4.37 -10.52
CA ASP A 264 18.25 -3.63 -9.29
C ASP A 264 18.96 -2.27 -9.24
N LEU A 265 20.25 -2.22 -9.63
CA LEU A 265 21.00 -0.95 -9.75
C LEU A 265 20.35 -0.02 -10.78
N TRP A 266 19.99 -0.55 -11.95
CA TRP A 266 19.30 0.24 -12.97
C TRP A 266 17.96 0.75 -12.46
N ALA A 267 17.15 -0.07 -11.79
CA ALA A 267 15.87 0.35 -11.24
C ALA A 267 16.02 1.49 -10.22
N VAL A 268 16.96 1.37 -9.27
CA VAL A 268 17.23 2.44 -8.30
C VAL A 268 17.66 3.74 -8.98
N LEU A 269 18.55 3.66 -9.97
CA LEU A 269 19.06 4.85 -10.67
C LEU A 269 18.02 5.48 -11.61
N GLU A 270 17.18 4.66 -12.23
CA GLU A 270 16.11 5.12 -13.10
C GLU A 270 15.00 5.79 -12.30
N ASP A 271 14.61 5.22 -11.16
CA ASP A 271 13.68 5.85 -10.21
C ASP A 271 14.27 7.18 -9.71
N ALA A 272 15.56 7.19 -9.32
CA ALA A 272 16.24 8.42 -8.89
C ALA A 272 16.23 9.52 -9.96
N ARG A 273 16.45 9.15 -11.22
CA ARG A 273 16.41 10.07 -12.37
C ARG A 273 15.02 10.65 -12.55
N VAL A 274 14.00 9.80 -12.60
CA VAL A 274 12.61 10.22 -12.79
C VAL A 274 12.15 11.11 -11.65
N GLU A 275 12.47 10.74 -10.43
CA GLU A 275 12.18 11.48 -9.21
C GLU A 275 12.81 12.88 -9.22
N TYR A 276 14.12 12.95 -9.54
CA TYR A 276 14.83 14.22 -9.67
C TYR A 276 14.21 15.13 -10.74
N LEU A 277 13.87 14.59 -11.90
CA LEU A 277 13.25 15.34 -13.00
C LEU A 277 11.83 15.79 -12.65
N LEU A 278 11.02 14.95 -11.99
CA LEU A 278 9.70 15.33 -11.50
C LEU A 278 9.80 16.50 -10.52
N GLN A 279 10.68 16.41 -9.52
CA GLN A 279 10.85 17.47 -8.52
C GLN A 279 11.43 18.78 -9.08
N THR A 280 12.15 18.69 -10.20
CA THR A 280 12.76 19.85 -10.87
C THR A 280 11.79 20.52 -11.84
N GLN A 281 11.12 19.74 -12.70
CA GLN A 281 10.23 20.26 -13.74
C GLN A 281 8.80 20.52 -13.24
N TYR A 282 8.37 19.82 -12.19
CA TYR A 282 7.04 19.97 -11.58
C TYR A 282 7.15 20.33 -10.09
N PRO A 283 7.50 21.59 -9.74
CA PRO A 283 7.73 22.01 -8.35
C PRO A 283 6.53 21.75 -7.40
N GLY A 284 5.31 21.71 -7.94
CA GLY A 284 4.09 21.43 -7.17
C GLY A 284 3.99 20.00 -6.63
N LEU A 285 4.83 19.07 -7.10
CA LEU A 285 4.91 17.69 -6.62
C LEU A 285 6.04 17.49 -5.60
N ARG A 286 6.98 18.44 -5.48
CA ARG A 286 8.25 18.24 -4.77
C ARG A 286 8.09 17.83 -3.31
N SER A 287 7.22 18.53 -2.56
CA SER A 287 7.01 18.23 -1.13
C SER A 287 6.49 16.82 -0.92
N ASP A 288 5.52 16.43 -1.72
CA ASP A 288 4.79 15.19 -1.49
C ASP A 288 5.56 13.98 -2.01
N LEU A 289 6.30 14.17 -3.09
CA LEU A 289 7.28 13.20 -3.59
C LEU A 289 8.39 12.94 -2.56
N ALA A 290 8.99 14.01 -2.01
CA ALA A 290 9.99 13.87 -0.95
C ALA A 290 9.45 13.17 0.30
N GLN A 291 8.20 13.47 0.68
CA GLN A 291 7.52 12.80 1.79
C GLN A 291 7.30 11.31 1.50
N LEU A 292 6.75 10.97 0.32
CA LEU A 292 6.47 9.58 -0.05
C LEU A 292 7.74 8.73 0.01
N VAL A 293 8.81 9.25 -0.59
CA VAL A 293 10.12 8.63 -0.66
C VAL A 293 10.69 8.35 0.73
N ALA A 294 10.68 9.34 1.63
CA ALA A 294 11.12 9.20 3.01
C ALA A 294 10.34 8.13 3.79
N GLU A 295 9.04 7.97 3.51
CA GLU A 295 8.19 7.00 4.19
C GLU A 295 8.23 5.59 3.56
N THR A 296 8.48 5.46 2.25
CA THR A 296 8.57 4.16 1.57
C THR A 296 9.86 3.41 1.84
N ILE A 297 10.91 4.11 2.27
CA ILE A 297 12.21 3.51 2.54
C ILE A 297 12.33 3.31 4.04
N THR A 298 11.53 2.39 4.56
CA THR A 298 11.80 1.79 5.86
C THR A 298 13.09 1.00 5.74
N ALA A 299 14.05 1.26 6.63
CA ALA A 299 15.31 0.54 6.68
C ALA A 299 15.00 -0.96 6.78
N ARG A 300 15.46 -1.77 5.82
CA ARG A 300 15.47 -3.22 6.02
C ARG A 300 16.41 -3.48 7.19
N ASP A 301 15.91 -4.14 8.23
CA ASP A 301 16.73 -4.47 9.40
C ASP A 301 17.93 -5.32 8.94
N PRO A 302 19.18 -4.84 9.09
CA PRO A 302 20.39 -5.58 8.71
C PRO A 302 20.50 -6.95 9.38
N ALA A 303 19.77 -7.19 10.48
CA ALA A 303 19.67 -8.49 11.13
C ALA A 303 19.10 -9.60 10.22
N HIS A 304 18.45 -9.24 9.10
CA HIS A 304 17.89 -10.19 8.12
C HIS A 304 18.89 -10.73 7.08
N GLY A 305 20.19 -10.79 7.39
CA GLY A 305 21.16 -11.54 6.58
C GLY A 305 21.32 -11.03 5.15
N LEU A 306 21.30 -9.71 4.95
CA LEU A 306 21.55 -9.09 3.64
C LEU A 306 22.99 -9.36 3.19
N THR A 307 23.15 -9.70 1.91
CA THR A 307 24.48 -9.72 1.29
C THR A 307 25.03 -8.29 1.18
N VAL A 308 26.37 -8.14 1.13
CA VAL A 308 27.03 -6.83 0.95
C VAL A 308 26.48 -6.06 -0.26
N ARG A 309 26.12 -6.78 -1.34
CA ARG A 309 25.57 -6.18 -2.57
C ARG A 309 24.17 -5.61 -2.35
N GLU A 310 23.29 -6.37 -1.67
CA GLU A 310 21.94 -5.90 -1.34
C GLU A 310 21.99 -4.71 -0.37
N LEU A 311 22.94 -4.70 0.56
CA LEU A 311 23.17 -3.57 1.45
C LEU A 311 23.60 -2.30 0.70
N VAL A 312 24.48 -2.43 -0.30
CA VAL A 312 24.87 -1.29 -1.15
C VAL A 312 23.68 -0.76 -1.96
N ILE A 313 22.84 -1.64 -2.52
CA ILE A 313 21.61 -1.23 -3.23
C ILE A 313 20.69 -0.46 -2.29
N ASP A 314 20.45 -0.96 -1.07
CA ASP A 314 19.62 -0.30 -0.07
C ASP A 314 20.19 1.07 0.33
N CYS A 315 21.51 1.17 0.50
CA CYS A 315 22.18 2.45 0.75
C CYS A 315 21.99 3.45 -0.39
N LEU A 316 22.16 3.02 -1.65
CA LEU A 316 21.96 3.88 -2.82
C LEU A 316 20.51 4.32 -2.97
N LEU A 317 19.54 3.43 -2.71
CA LEU A 317 18.12 3.75 -2.69
C LEU A 317 17.79 4.81 -1.61
N ARG A 318 18.41 4.70 -0.43
CA ARG A 318 18.26 5.69 0.65
C ARG A 318 18.89 7.03 0.30
N LEU A 319 20.04 7.03 -0.38
CA LEU A 319 20.72 8.25 -0.82
C LEU A 319 19.95 8.95 -1.96
N SER A 320 19.42 8.20 -2.93
CA SER A 320 18.55 8.76 -3.98
C SER A 320 17.27 9.36 -3.42
N ALA A 321 16.87 8.90 -2.23
CA ALA A 321 15.75 9.43 -1.48
C ALA A 321 16.05 10.69 -0.65
N GLY A 322 17.29 11.18 -0.68
CA GLY A 322 17.70 12.38 0.04
C GLY A 322 18.15 12.14 1.47
N ALA A 323 18.32 10.89 1.91
CA ALA A 323 18.95 10.62 3.20
C ALA A 323 20.42 11.05 3.18
N SER A 324 20.94 11.49 4.33
CA SER A 324 22.37 11.82 4.46
C SER A 324 23.22 10.55 4.53
N LEU A 325 24.48 10.63 4.07
CA LEU A 325 25.45 9.52 4.13
C LEU A 325 25.50 8.83 5.52
N PRO A 326 25.61 9.55 6.65
CA PRO A 326 25.67 8.92 7.97
C PRO A 326 24.37 8.21 8.40
N SER A 327 23.23 8.59 7.82
CA SER A 327 21.93 7.98 8.12
C SER A 327 21.61 6.80 7.21
N ALA A 328 22.04 6.88 5.95
CA ALA A 328 21.76 5.87 4.93
C ALA A 328 22.72 4.67 5.02
N VAL A 329 23.98 4.92 5.38
CA VAL A 329 25.08 3.96 5.20
C VAL A 329 25.67 3.54 6.54
N PRO A 330 25.88 2.22 6.79
CA PRO A 330 26.64 1.75 7.94
C PRO A 330 28.05 2.35 7.96
N HIS A 331 28.54 2.74 9.14
CA HIS A 331 29.82 3.45 9.29
C HIS A 331 31.00 2.77 8.58
N ALA A 332 31.05 1.44 8.58
CA ALA A 332 32.12 0.65 7.96
C ALA A 332 32.14 0.71 6.42
N LEU A 333 31.09 1.21 5.77
CA LEU A 333 30.95 1.25 4.30
C LEU A 333 30.79 2.67 3.75
N ILE A 334 30.93 3.70 4.60
CA ILE A 334 30.71 5.09 4.20
C ILE A 334 31.65 5.50 3.05
N GLU A 335 32.92 5.09 3.12
CA GLU A 335 33.91 5.44 2.08
C GLU A 335 33.54 4.82 0.74
N GLU A 336 33.29 3.50 0.71
CA GLU A 336 32.96 2.75 -0.49
C GLU A 336 31.65 3.24 -1.13
N VAL A 337 30.61 3.42 -0.32
CA VAL A 337 29.31 3.88 -0.81
C VAL A 337 29.37 5.34 -1.27
N SER A 338 30.18 6.20 -0.63
CA SER A 338 30.35 7.58 -1.10
C SER A 338 30.94 7.65 -2.51
N ILE A 339 31.90 6.76 -2.83
CA ILE A 339 32.47 6.65 -4.18
C ILE A 339 31.39 6.22 -5.17
N LEU A 340 30.60 5.21 -4.83
CA LEU A 340 29.51 4.74 -5.69
C LEU A 340 28.43 5.82 -5.89
N TRP A 341 28.10 6.56 -4.84
CA TRP A 341 27.10 7.62 -4.90
C TRP A 341 27.53 8.80 -5.78
N GLU A 342 28.81 9.18 -5.76
CA GLU A 342 29.31 10.21 -6.67
C GLU A 342 29.29 9.77 -8.14
N LEU A 343 29.42 8.47 -8.43
CA LEU A 343 29.21 7.94 -9.79
C LEU A 343 27.75 8.08 -10.26
N CYS A 344 26.78 8.15 -9.33
CA CYS A 344 25.36 8.33 -9.65
C CYS A 344 25.00 9.77 -10.06
N ARG A 345 25.91 10.75 -9.90
CA ARG A 345 25.64 12.17 -10.24
C ARG A 345 25.03 12.41 -11.62
N PRO A 346 25.44 11.72 -12.71
CA PRO A 346 24.89 11.97 -14.04
C PRO A 346 23.37 11.77 -14.14
N VAL A 347 22.78 10.88 -13.32
CA VAL A 347 21.31 10.67 -13.34
C VAL A 347 20.54 11.76 -12.59
N LEU A 348 21.23 12.62 -11.84
CA LEU A 348 20.67 13.73 -11.07
C LEU A 348 20.89 15.08 -11.76
N MET A 349 20.84 15.08 -13.10
CA MET A 349 21.00 16.24 -13.96
C MET A 349 19.70 16.52 -14.73
N ALA A 350 19.43 17.79 -15.06
CA ALA A 350 18.16 18.20 -15.65
C ALA A 350 17.90 17.64 -17.07
N ASP A 351 18.96 17.23 -17.77
CA ASP A 351 18.95 16.64 -19.11
C ASP A 351 19.23 15.13 -19.11
N ALA A 352 19.31 14.50 -17.93
CA ALA A 352 19.60 13.08 -17.80
C ALA A 352 18.56 12.21 -18.51
N SER A 353 19.05 11.31 -19.37
CA SER A 353 18.24 10.39 -20.15
C SER A 353 18.18 8.99 -19.54
N ALA A 354 17.21 8.17 -19.98
CA ALA A 354 17.15 6.76 -19.61
C ALA A 354 18.40 5.96 -20.08
N GLU A 355 19.09 6.44 -21.13
CA GLU A 355 20.36 5.85 -21.58
C GLU A 355 21.47 6.13 -20.56
N ASP A 356 21.51 7.34 -20.01
CA ASP A 356 22.48 7.71 -18.96
C ASP A 356 22.28 6.85 -17.71
N ALA A 357 21.03 6.58 -17.31
CA ALA A 357 20.74 5.67 -16.19
C ALA A 357 21.31 4.26 -16.41
N VAL A 358 21.19 3.69 -17.61
CA VAL A 358 21.76 2.36 -17.93
C VAL A 358 23.29 2.40 -17.90
N ARG A 359 23.91 3.44 -18.46
CA ARG A 359 25.37 3.57 -18.50
C ARG A 359 25.96 3.83 -17.11
N THR A 360 25.30 4.64 -16.29
CA THR A 360 25.65 4.84 -14.89
C THR A 360 25.49 3.55 -14.09
N ALA A 361 24.45 2.75 -14.35
CA ALA A 361 24.30 1.43 -13.72
C ALA A 361 25.46 0.48 -14.04
N ASP A 362 25.94 0.44 -15.30
CA ASP A 362 27.14 -0.33 -15.65
C ASP A 362 28.37 0.12 -14.85
N GLU A 363 28.57 1.43 -14.76
CA GLU A 363 29.74 2.01 -14.11
C GLU A 363 29.73 1.75 -12.59
N VAL A 364 28.57 1.90 -11.94
CA VAL A 364 28.37 1.54 -10.53
C VAL A 364 28.57 0.03 -10.32
N TYR A 365 28.04 -0.82 -11.20
CA TYR A 365 28.21 -2.28 -11.13
C TYR A 365 29.68 -2.66 -11.23
N ARG A 366 30.41 -2.10 -12.19
CA ARG A 366 31.85 -2.33 -12.38
C ARG A 366 32.64 -1.91 -11.15
N ARG A 367 32.34 -0.73 -10.60
CA ARG A 367 33.03 -0.22 -9.41
C ARG A 367 32.75 -1.09 -8.19
N LEU A 368 31.53 -1.58 -8.03
CA LEU A 368 31.17 -2.52 -6.97
C LEU A 368 31.93 -3.84 -7.09
N GLU A 369 32.11 -4.39 -8.30
CA GLU A 369 32.93 -5.59 -8.51
C GLU A 369 34.39 -5.38 -8.09
N GLU A 370 34.97 -4.22 -8.40
CA GLU A 370 36.35 -3.86 -8.02
C GLU A 370 36.51 -3.76 -6.50
N LEU A 371 35.56 -3.10 -5.82
CA LEU A 371 35.59 -2.93 -4.37
C LEU A 371 35.47 -4.29 -3.66
N VAL A 372 34.56 -5.16 -4.12
CA VAL A 372 34.41 -6.52 -3.56
C VAL A 372 35.67 -7.36 -3.83
N ALA A 373 36.27 -7.25 -5.01
CA ALA A 373 37.50 -7.96 -5.33
C ALA A 373 38.72 -7.46 -4.55
N ALA A 374 38.78 -6.16 -4.23
CA ALA A 374 39.82 -5.56 -3.39
C ALA A 374 39.69 -6.03 -1.94
N ALA A 375 38.48 -6.03 -1.39
CA ALA A 375 38.18 -6.54 -0.04
C ALA A 375 38.57 -8.02 0.11
N ALA A 376 38.30 -8.85 -0.91
CA ALA A 376 38.70 -10.26 -0.91
C ALA A 376 40.22 -10.51 -0.97
N LYS A 377 41.02 -9.50 -1.33
CA LYS A 377 42.50 -9.58 -1.44
C LYS A 377 43.24 -8.94 -0.26
N ALA A 378 42.53 -8.25 0.64
CA ALA A 378 43.15 -7.64 1.82
C ALA A 378 43.65 -8.74 2.80
N PRO A 379 44.90 -8.71 3.27
CA PRO A 379 45.39 -9.69 4.22
C PRO A 379 44.86 -9.36 5.63
N GLY A 380 43.92 -10.18 6.11
CA GLY A 380 43.56 -10.27 7.53
C GLY A 380 42.12 -9.91 7.88
N GLU A 381 41.25 -10.91 7.85
CA GLU A 381 40.27 -11.17 8.92
C GLU A 381 39.87 -12.67 8.85
N PRO A 382 39.62 -13.35 9.98
CA PRO A 382 39.48 -14.80 10.02
C PRO A 382 38.23 -15.24 9.27
N SER A 383 38.40 -16.27 8.45
CA SER A 383 37.30 -17.06 7.90
C SER A 383 36.32 -17.43 9.02
N MET A 384 35.13 -16.86 8.98
CA MET A 384 33.99 -17.37 9.75
C MET A 384 33.86 -18.88 9.46
N PRO A 385 33.72 -19.73 10.49
CA PRO A 385 33.64 -21.16 10.27
C PRO A 385 32.45 -21.46 9.36
N GLN A 386 32.70 -22.23 8.31
CA GLN A 386 31.64 -22.91 7.58
C GLN A 386 30.97 -23.85 8.59
N THR A 387 29.85 -23.44 9.16
CA THR A 387 28.94 -24.35 9.84
C THR A 387 28.21 -25.15 8.75
N SER A 388 28.90 -26.19 8.27
CA SER A 388 28.24 -27.40 7.84
C SER A 388 27.60 -28.02 9.08
N ASP A 389 26.36 -27.65 9.39
CA ASP A 389 25.47 -28.53 10.11
C ASP A 389 24.06 -28.43 9.55
N VAL A 390 23.69 -29.54 8.90
CA VAL A 390 22.36 -29.88 8.46
C VAL A 390 21.50 -30.09 9.71
N ALA A 391 20.46 -29.28 9.86
CA ALA A 391 19.26 -29.65 10.61
C ALA A 391 18.03 -29.22 9.80
N PRO A 392 17.01 -30.09 9.63
CA PRO A 392 15.95 -29.87 8.67
C PRO A 392 14.91 -28.89 9.25
N GLY A 393 14.79 -27.71 8.65
CA GLY A 393 13.64 -26.81 8.82
C GLY A 393 12.45 -27.30 7.99
N PRO A 394 11.20 -26.97 8.38
CA PRO A 394 10.02 -27.75 8.03
C PRO A 394 9.68 -27.65 6.54
N ARG A 395 9.35 -28.80 5.95
CA ARG A 395 8.83 -28.91 4.59
C ARG A 395 7.50 -28.16 4.49
N ALA A 396 7.44 -27.13 3.65
CA ALA A 396 6.19 -26.66 3.09
C ALA A 396 5.72 -27.71 2.09
N SER A 397 4.56 -28.31 2.37
CA SER A 397 3.90 -29.26 1.50
C SER A 397 3.40 -28.57 0.24
N GLU A 398 3.95 -28.95 -0.91
CA GLU A 398 3.27 -28.85 -2.20
C GLU A 398 2.43 -30.12 -2.42
N GLU A 399 1.14 -29.88 -2.72
CA GLU A 399 0.22 -30.60 -3.61
C GLU A 399 0.07 -32.14 -3.59
N GLY A 400 -1.18 -32.57 -3.36
CA GLY A 400 -1.85 -33.65 -4.10
C GLY A 400 -3.33 -33.25 -4.17
N ALA A 401 -3.99 -33.07 -5.32
CA ALA A 401 -4.21 -34.03 -6.41
C ALA A 401 -4.84 -35.34 -5.90
N GLU A 402 -6.12 -35.26 -5.55
CA GLU A 402 -7.20 -36.17 -5.99
C GLU A 402 -8.54 -35.44 -5.97
#